data_AF-A0A1G1VQY5-F1
#
_entry.id   AF-A0A1G1VQY5-F1
#
_cell.length_a   1.000
_cell.length_b   1.000
_cell.length_c   1.000
_cell.angle_alpha   90.00
_cell.angle_beta   90.00
_cell.angle_gamma   90.00
#
_symmetry.space_group_name_H-M   'P 1'
#
loop_
_entity.id
_entity.type
_entity.pdbx_description
1 polymer ?
#
loop_
_entity_poly.entity_id
_entity_poly.type
_entity_poly.pdbx_seq_one_letter_code
_entity_poly.pdbx_strand_id
1 'polypeptide(L)'
;MSMNDEKTKVEELKKQVLQFRQRRKWTGEDPKDIALSVVLEATELLEHFQWKTGDEVRKEARLYGPICDELADVLWWVLVMAESLHIDLAHAFEMKMRKNEEKYPEKIFASDASEAERWRHYYRIKAKYRGGHPLAEGENDK
;
A
#
# COMPACT_ATOMS: atom_id res chain seq x y z
N MET A 1 21.68 16.44 -8.05
CA MET A 1 20.34 16.55 -8.65
C MET A 1 19.34 16.10 -7.63
N SER A 2 18.20 16.78 -7.49
CA SER A 2 17.10 16.29 -6.64
C SER A 2 16.52 15.02 -7.24
N MET A 3 16.18 14.05 -6.40
CA MET A 3 15.41 12.87 -6.81
C MET A 3 14.01 13.28 -7.23
N ASN A 4 13.39 12.45 -8.08
CA ASN A 4 11.99 12.53 -8.47
C ASN A 4 11.47 11.14 -8.91
N ASP A 5 10.16 10.99 -8.93
CA ASP A 5 9.51 9.70 -9.18
C ASP A 5 9.70 9.18 -10.61
N GLU A 6 9.98 10.05 -11.58
CA GLU A 6 10.16 9.66 -12.99
C GLU A 6 11.45 8.87 -13.23
N LYS A 7 12.47 9.07 -12.39
CA LYS A 7 13.83 8.56 -12.65
C LYS A 7 14.40 7.73 -11.51
N THR A 8 13.89 7.91 -10.30
CA THR A 8 14.44 7.26 -9.10
C THR A 8 13.95 5.81 -9.02
N LYS A 9 14.87 4.86 -9.01
CA LYS A 9 14.52 3.45 -8.83
C LYS A 9 14.29 3.12 -7.37
N VAL A 10 13.42 2.14 -7.09
CA VAL A 10 13.20 1.60 -5.73
C VAL A 10 14.53 1.17 -5.07
N GLU A 11 15.44 0.60 -5.86
CA GLU A 11 16.76 0.20 -5.37
C GLU A 11 17.60 1.40 -4.86
N GLU A 12 17.46 2.58 -5.47
CA GLU A 12 18.15 3.78 -5.02
C GLU A 12 17.60 4.26 -3.67
N LEU A 13 16.28 4.14 -3.46
CA LEU A 13 15.63 4.43 -2.18
C LEU A 13 16.10 3.45 -1.09
N LYS A 14 16.07 2.14 -1.37
CA LYS A 14 16.56 1.10 -0.43
C LYS A 14 18.01 1.35 -0.02
N LYS A 15 18.89 1.71 -0.97
CA LYS A 15 20.30 2.04 -0.69
C LYS A 15 20.45 3.25 0.22
N GLN A 16 19.65 4.30 0.03
CA GLN A 16 19.73 5.49 0.89
C GLN A 16 19.32 5.18 2.32
N VAL A 17 18.24 4.43 2.50
CA VAL A 17 17.78 3.94 3.81
C VAL A 17 18.86 3.09 4.48
N LEU A 18 19.43 2.13 3.76
CA LEU A 18 20.51 1.27 4.27
C LEU A 18 21.73 2.09 4.71
N GLN A 19 22.21 3.01 3.88
CA GLN A 19 23.34 3.87 4.22
C GLN A 19 23.07 4.75 5.42
N PHE A 20 21.86 5.32 5.52
CA PHE A 20 21.45 6.13 6.66
C PHE A 20 21.49 5.33 7.96
N ARG A 21 20.97 4.10 7.94
CA ARG A 21 20.92 3.16 9.06
C ARG A 21 22.30 2.65 9.46
N GLN A 22 23.12 2.23 8.49
CA GLN A 22 24.49 1.74 8.74
C GLN A 22 25.36 2.79 9.42
N ARG A 23 25.30 4.06 8.98
CA ARG A 23 26.04 5.16 9.62
C ARG A 23 25.68 5.36 11.10
N ARG A 24 24.50 4.89 11.53
CA ARG A 24 24.00 4.98 12.90
C ARG A 24 24.04 3.66 13.65
N LYS A 25 24.50 2.57 13.01
CA LYS A 25 24.44 1.20 13.54
C LYS A 25 23.01 0.77 13.89
N TRP A 26 22.02 1.28 13.16
CA TRP A 26 20.61 0.89 13.27
C TRP A 26 20.35 -0.28 12.33
N THR A 27 20.93 -1.42 12.66
CA THR A 27 20.86 -2.64 11.85
C THR A 27 20.64 -3.84 12.77
N GLY A 28 19.85 -4.81 12.32
CA GLY A 28 19.56 -6.03 13.09
C GLY A 28 18.27 -5.93 13.92
N GLU A 29 17.40 -4.98 13.62
CA GLU A 29 16.06 -4.88 14.18
C GLU A 29 15.24 -6.16 13.91
N ASP A 30 14.45 -6.58 14.89
CA ASP A 30 13.54 -7.72 14.74
C ASP A 30 12.49 -7.39 13.66
N PRO A 31 12.23 -8.29 12.68
CA PRO A 31 11.17 -8.10 11.69
C PRO A 31 9.80 -7.74 12.27
N LYS A 32 9.49 -8.20 13.48
CA LYS A 32 8.28 -7.82 14.21
C LYS A 32 8.26 -6.34 14.55
N ASP A 33 9.38 -5.79 15.02
CA ASP A 33 9.46 -4.38 15.41
C ASP A 33 9.39 -3.47 14.18
N ILE A 34 10.00 -3.89 13.07
CA ILE A 34 9.86 -3.22 11.77
C ILE A 34 8.38 -3.18 11.34
N ALA A 35 7.65 -4.30 11.48
CA ALA A 35 6.23 -4.36 11.14
C ALA A 35 5.36 -3.47 12.05
N LEU A 36 5.70 -3.37 13.34
CA LEU A 36 5.05 -2.45 14.26
C LEU A 36 5.27 -1.00 13.83
N SER A 37 6.49 -0.63 13.47
CA SER A 37 6.78 0.73 13.02
C SER A 37 6.03 1.13 11.75
N VAL A 38 5.86 0.22 10.77
CA VAL A 38 5.01 0.51 9.59
C VAL A 38 3.59 0.91 10.02
N VAL A 39 3.03 0.26 11.05
CA VAL A 39 1.68 0.57 11.54
C VAL A 39 1.64 1.86 12.35
N LEU A 40 2.69 2.15 13.12
CA LEU A 40 2.81 3.40 13.87
C LEU A 40 2.79 4.60 12.92
N GLU A 41 3.67 4.64 11.91
CA GLU A 41 3.67 5.78 10.97
C GLU A 41 2.40 5.85 10.13
N ALA A 42 1.78 4.70 9.81
CA ALA A 42 0.49 4.69 9.12
C ALA A 42 -0.63 5.28 10.00
N THR A 43 -0.48 5.20 11.32
CA THR A 43 -1.40 5.82 12.27
C THR A 43 -1.12 7.31 12.40
N GLU A 44 0.15 7.73 12.46
CA GLU A 44 0.52 9.16 12.43
C GLU A 44 0.02 9.83 11.14
N LEU A 45 0.20 9.19 9.98
CA LEU A 45 -0.38 9.62 8.71
C LEU A 45 -1.91 9.78 8.80
N LEU A 46 -2.61 8.84 9.45
CA LEU A 46 -4.07 8.87 9.59
C LEU A 46 -4.55 10.08 10.40
N GLU A 47 -3.80 10.55 11.39
CA GLU A 47 -4.16 11.71 12.22
C GLU A 47 -4.39 12.96 11.37
N HIS A 48 -3.67 13.11 10.25
CA HIS A 48 -3.85 14.25 9.34
C HIS A 48 -5.17 14.24 8.56
N PHE A 49 -5.89 13.11 8.53
CA PHE A 49 -7.20 12.97 7.90
C PHE A 49 -8.34 13.03 8.92
N GLN A 50 -8.03 12.87 10.20
CA GLN A 50 -9.03 12.84 11.26
C GLN A 50 -9.74 14.20 11.36
N TRP A 51 -11.07 14.17 11.38
CA TRP A 51 -11.94 15.36 11.51
C TRP A 51 -11.87 16.38 10.37
N LYS A 52 -11.27 16.02 9.22
CA LYS A 52 -11.14 16.93 8.07
C LYS A 52 -11.96 16.46 6.87
N THR A 53 -12.42 17.42 6.09
CA THR A 53 -12.99 17.20 4.76
C THR A 53 -11.89 16.95 3.74
N GLY A 54 -12.25 16.35 2.59
CA GLY A 54 -11.30 16.11 1.51
C GLY A 54 -10.68 17.40 0.93
N ASP A 55 -11.40 18.53 0.97
CA ASP A 55 -10.87 19.82 0.51
C ASP A 55 -9.84 20.41 1.47
N GLU A 56 -10.03 20.23 2.78
CA GLU A 56 -9.05 20.62 3.80
C GLU A 56 -7.77 19.80 3.66
N VAL A 57 -7.89 18.47 3.56
CA VAL A 57 -6.76 17.56 3.34
C VAL A 57 -5.98 17.91 2.08
N ARG A 58 -6.66 18.20 0.95
CA ARG A 58 -6.00 18.59 -0.30
C ARG A 58 -5.16 19.86 -0.18
N LYS A 59 -5.56 20.82 0.65
CA LYS A 59 -4.79 22.05 0.91
C LYS A 59 -3.56 21.79 1.77
N GLU A 60 -3.59 20.75 2.60
CA GLU A 60 -2.49 20.35 3.48
C GLU A 60 -1.50 19.39 2.80
N ALA A 61 -1.94 18.63 1.80
CA ALA A 61 -1.12 17.72 0.99
C ALA A 61 -0.20 18.48 0.01
N ARG A 62 0.57 19.44 0.54
CA ARG A 62 1.60 20.21 -0.17
C ARG A 62 2.98 19.62 0.10
N LEU A 63 3.91 19.82 -0.82
CA LEU A 63 5.31 19.41 -0.65
C LEU A 63 5.88 19.98 0.66
N TYR A 64 6.56 19.13 1.44
CA TYR A 64 7.04 19.42 2.81
C TYR A 64 5.93 19.73 3.83
N GLY A 65 4.70 19.29 3.56
CA GLY A 65 3.61 19.29 4.51
C GLY A 65 3.59 18.01 5.35
N PRO A 66 2.88 18.01 6.48
CA PRO A 66 2.88 16.89 7.42
C PRO A 66 2.36 15.59 6.79
N ILE A 67 1.36 15.64 5.89
CA ILE A 67 0.92 14.47 5.12
C ILE A 67 2.06 13.88 4.27
N CYS A 68 2.92 14.72 3.68
CA CYS A 68 4.05 14.25 2.88
C CYS A 68 5.13 13.61 3.76
N ASP A 69 5.38 14.17 4.94
CA ASP A 69 6.36 13.65 5.89
C ASP A 69 5.93 12.26 6.40
N GLU A 70 4.71 12.14 6.93
CA GLU A 70 4.21 10.86 7.44
C GLU A 70 4.05 9.79 6.34
N LEU A 71 3.68 10.20 5.12
CA LEU A 71 3.64 9.28 3.98
C LEU A 71 5.04 8.78 3.61
N ALA A 72 6.05 9.65 3.73
CA ALA A 72 7.45 9.27 3.52
C ALA A 72 7.96 8.35 4.63
N ASP A 73 7.51 8.52 5.89
CA ASP A 73 7.88 7.65 7.00
C ASP A 73 7.27 6.25 6.88
N VAL A 74 6.00 6.14 6.43
CA VAL A 74 5.42 4.84 6.04
C VAL A 74 6.26 4.17 4.95
N LEU A 75 6.64 4.91 3.90
CA LEU A 75 7.49 4.39 2.84
C LEU A 75 8.86 3.97 3.36
N TRP A 76 9.46 4.75 4.26
CA TRP A 76 10.76 4.49 4.83
C TRP A 76 10.78 3.13 5.54
N TRP A 77 9.79 2.83 6.39
CA TRP A 77 9.70 1.55 7.06
C TRP A 77 9.38 0.38 6.13
N VAL A 78 8.62 0.60 5.05
CA VAL A 78 8.44 -0.41 3.99
C VAL A 78 9.78 -0.74 3.32
N LEU A 79 10.61 0.27 3.05
CA LEU A 79 11.94 0.08 2.47
C LEU A 79 12.90 -0.61 3.45
N VAL A 80 12.85 -0.27 4.74
CA VAL A 80 13.58 -0.97 5.81
C VAL A 80 13.18 -2.44 5.84
N MET A 81 11.89 -2.75 5.83
CA MET A 81 11.38 -4.12 5.81
C MET A 81 11.87 -4.89 4.57
N ALA A 82 11.78 -4.28 3.40
CA ALA A 82 12.23 -4.91 2.16
C ALA A 82 13.74 -5.15 2.13
N GLU A 83 14.53 -4.28 2.76
CA GLU A 83 15.97 -4.46 2.91
C GLU A 83 16.29 -5.57 3.91
N SER A 84 15.77 -5.48 5.14
CA SER A 84 16.02 -6.43 6.24
C SER A 84 15.56 -7.87 5.92
N LEU A 85 14.50 -8.03 5.12
CA LEU A 85 13.96 -9.33 4.71
C LEU A 85 14.41 -9.78 3.32
N HIS A 86 15.33 -9.05 2.68
CA HIS A 86 15.84 -9.34 1.33
C HIS A 86 14.74 -9.49 0.26
N ILE A 87 13.72 -8.63 0.35
CA ILE A 87 12.59 -8.61 -0.60
C ILE A 87 12.95 -7.71 -1.79
N ASP A 88 12.84 -8.27 -3.00
CA ASP A 88 12.74 -7.48 -4.22
C ASP A 88 11.34 -6.84 -4.27
N LEU A 89 11.25 -5.61 -3.78
CA LEU A 89 9.99 -4.89 -3.63
C LEU A 89 9.34 -4.59 -5.00
N ALA A 90 10.14 -4.33 -6.03
CA ALA A 90 9.63 -4.05 -7.38
C ALA A 90 8.99 -5.30 -7.99
N HIS A 91 9.68 -6.44 -7.90
CA HIS A 91 9.13 -7.71 -8.37
C HIS A 91 7.92 -8.17 -7.53
N ALA A 92 7.98 -8.01 -6.20
CA ALA A 92 6.85 -8.32 -5.32
C ALA A 92 5.60 -7.47 -5.68
N PHE A 93 5.80 -6.19 -6.01
CA PHE A 93 4.73 -5.31 -6.47
C PHE A 93 4.16 -5.75 -7.83
N GLU A 94 5.01 -6.09 -8.81
CA GLU A 94 4.58 -6.62 -10.10
C GLU A 94 3.69 -7.87 -9.93
N MET A 95 4.14 -8.84 -9.13
CA MET A 95 3.39 -10.06 -8.85
C MET A 95 2.08 -9.78 -8.12
N LYS A 96 2.05 -8.77 -7.25
CA LYS A 96 0.83 -8.32 -6.59
C LYS A 96 -0.14 -7.68 -7.59
N MET A 97 0.35 -6.91 -8.55
CA MET A 97 -0.47 -6.30 -9.59
C MET A 97 -1.11 -7.34 -10.51
N ARG A 98 -0.35 -8.36 -10.97
CA ARG A 98 -0.93 -9.49 -11.74
C ARG A 98 -2.05 -10.19 -10.98
N LYS A 99 -1.84 -10.48 -9.69
CA LYS A 99 -2.89 -11.04 -8.81
C LYS A 99 -4.09 -10.11 -8.66
N ASN A 100 -3.89 -8.80 -8.68
CA ASN A 100 -4.98 -7.83 -8.59
C ASN A 100 -5.75 -7.72 -9.90
N GLU A 101 -5.11 -7.82 -11.07
CA GLU A 101 -5.78 -7.85 -12.39
C GLU A 101 -6.69 -9.07 -12.52
N GLU A 102 -6.22 -10.24 -12.09
CA GLU A 102 -7.04 -11.46 -12.03
C GLU A 102 -8.20 -11.31 -11.04
N LYS A 103 -7.94 -10.66 -9.90
CA LYS A 103 -8.92 -10.46 -8.84
C LYS A 103 -9.94 -9.37 -9.17
N TYR A 104 -9.59 -8.36 -9.96
CA TYR A 104 -10.43 -7.21 -10.28
C TYR A 104 -10.40 -6.93 -11.80
N PRO A 105 -10.99 -7.81 -12.62
CA PRO A 105 -10.84 -7.72 -14.07
C PRO A 105 -11.58 -6.51 -14.67
N GLU A 106 -10.91 -5.79 -15.57
CA GLU A 106 -11.45 -4.57 -16.23
C GLU A 106 -12.80 -4.79 -16.90
N LYS A 107 -13.00 -5.95 -17.54
CA LYS A 107 -14.27 -6.32 -18.18
C LYS A 107 -15.49 -6.33 -17.24
N ILE A 108 -15.27 -6.30 -15.93
CA ILE A 108 -16.31 -6.22 -14.89
C ILE A 108 -16.29 -4.83 -14.23
N PHE A 109 -15.12 -4.28 -13.94
CA PHE A 109 -15.00 -3.05 -13.14
C PHE A 109 -14.91 -1.75 -13.95
N ALA A 110 -14.53 -1.81 -15.22
CA ALA A 110 -14.41 -0.67 -16.13
C ALA A 110 -15.43 -0.70 -17.29
N SER A 111 -16.22 -1.78 -17.39
CA SER A 111 -17.24 -1.94 -18.44
C SER A 111 -18.60 -1.36 -18.02
N ASP A 112 -19.54 -1.38 -18.97
CA ASP A 112 -20.97 -1.09 -18.77
C ASP A 112 -21.68 -2.11 -17.86
N ALA A 113 -20.94 -3.01 -17.19
CA ALA A 113 -21.49 -3.90 -16.18
C ALA A 113 -22.35 -3.12 -15.19
N SER A 114 -23.48 -3.69 -14.83
CA SER A 114 -24.36 -3.13 -13.82
C SER A 114 -23.66 -3.08 -12.46
N GLU A 115 -24.07 -2.13 -11.63
CA GLU A 115 -23.59 -2.05 -10.25
C GLU A 115 -23.81 -3.38 -9.50
N ALA A 116 -24.94 -4.06 -9.75
CA ALA A 116 -25.24 -5.37 -9.18
C ALA A 116 -24.19 -6.44 -9.59
N GLU A 117 -23.74 -6.46 -10.85
CA GLU A 117 -22.70 -7.40 -11.31
C GLU A 117 -21.35 -7.12 -10.65
N ARG A 118 -20.96 -5.85 -10.53
CA ARG A 118 -19.74 -5.44 -9.83
C ARG A 118 -19.76 -5.89 -8.36
N TRP A 119 -20.86 -5.61 -7.64
CA TRP A 119 -21.00 -6.01 -6.25
C TRP A 119 -21.01 -7.54 -6.08
N ARG A 120 -21.73 -8.27 -6.92
CA ARG A 120 -21.70 -9.75 -6.91
C ARG A 120 -20.28 -10.29 -7.06
N HIS A 121 -19.54 -9.77 -8.03
CA HIS A 121 -18.16 -10.18 -8.25
C HIS A 121 -17.26 -9.82 -7.05
N TYR A 122 -17.38 -8.60 -6.54
CA TYR A 122 -16.66 -8.12 -5.35
C TYR A 122 -16.89 -9.01 -4.11
N TYR A 123 -18.13 -9.42 -3.86
CA TYR A 123 -18.44 -10.28 -2.71
C TYR A 123 -17.94 -11.71 -2.88
N ARG A 124 -17.98 -12.28 -4.09
CA ARG A 124 -17.35 -13.59 -4.39
C ARG A 124 -15.86 -13.56 -4.09
N ILE A 125 -15.18 -12.48 -4.47
CA ILE A 125 -13.77 -12.25 -4.15
C ILE A 125 -13.55 -12.21 -2.63
N LYS A 126 -14.35 -11.44 -1.88
CA LYS A 126 -14.23 -11.40 -0.42
C LYS A 126 -14.41 -12.78 0.21
N ALA A 127 -15.39 -13.55 -0.25
CA ALA A 127 -15.62 -14.89 0.28
C ALA A 127 -14.42 -15.82 0.07
N LYS A 128 -13.85 -15.82 -1.14
CA LYS A 128 -12.71 -16.67 -1.51
C LYS A 128 -11.42 -16.34 -0.74
N TYR A 129 -11.17 -15.05 -0.45
CA TYR A 129 -9.86 -14.60 0.06
C TYR A 129 -9.88 -14.03 1.49
N ARG A 130 -11.05 -13.80 2.10
CA ARG A 130 -11.17 -13.17 3.43
C ARG A 130 -12.18 -13.87 4.36
N GLY A 131 -12.60 -15.11 4.04
CA GLY A 131 -13.41 -15.93 4.96
C GLY A 131 -14.92 -15.71 4.87
N GLY A 132 -15.50 -15.82 3.67
CA GLY A 132 -16.96 -15.85 3.45
C GLY A 132 -17.67 -14.49 3.47
N HIS A 133 -18.55 -14.24 2.50
CA HIS A 133 -19.54 -13.16 2.52
C HIS A 133 -20.89 -13.75 2.13
N PRO A 134 -22.00 -13.47 2.84
CA PRO A 134 -23.29 -14.12 2.61
C PRO A 134 -23.86 -13.92 1.19
N LEU A 135 -23.48 -12.85 0.48
CA LEU A 135 -23.84 -12.63 -0.93
C LEU A 135 -22.97 -13.37 -1.96
N ALA A 136 -21.94 -14.10 -1.53
CA ALA A 136 -21.14 -14.92 -2.44
C ALA A 136 -21.86 -16.22 -2.83
N GLU A 137 -22.75 -16.70 -1.96
CA GLU A 137 -23.65 -17.84 -2.17
C GLU A 137 -25.04 -17.31 -2.53
N GLY A 138 -25.15 -16.75 -3.74
CA GLY A 138 -26.41 -16.29 -4.30
C GLY A 138 -26.53 -16.75 -5.74
N GLU A 139 -27.39 -17.74 -5.92
CA GLU A 139 -27.86 -18.37 -7.18
C GLU A 139 -26.89 -19.36 -7.84
N ASN A 140 -26.83 -20.57 -7.27
CA ASN A 140 -26.90 -21.76 -8.11
C ASN A 140 -28.39 -22.15 -8.24
N ASP A 141 -28.77 -22.44 -9.49
CA ASP A 141 -29.88 -23.30 -9.91
C ASP A 141 -31.31 -22.90 -9.52
N LYS A 142 -31.96 -22.14 -10.40
CA LYS A 142 -33.22 -22.55 -11.06
C LYS A 142 -33.29 -22.03 -12.50
#